data_AF-A0A8T4EI16-F1
#
_entry.id   AF-A0A8T4EI16-F1
#
_cell.length_a   1.000
_cell.length_b   1.000
_cell.length_c   1.000
_cell.angle_alpha   90.00
_cell.angle_beta   90.00
_cell.angle_gamma   90.00
#
_symmetry.space_group_name_H-M   'P 1'
#
loop_
_entity.id
_entity.type
_entity.pdbx_description
1 polymer ?
#
loop_
_entity_poly.entity_id
_entity_poly.type
_entity_poly.pdbx_seq_one_letter_code
_entity_poly.pdbx_strand_id
1 'polypeptide(L)'
;MKRDDDTFFEDDYDEEDEEEEEDTFPDEDEVEEVDEDDYEEFEDVFEQPKERFIGFMQDPWPRVVFVLTLIGLGIVLFTPHDTWRAFGYFILGIYFLWVMVGVAFVFSIMTWNRAGTHRLRWAAPTNILVVLACGGLGSVDTASWIIQGSGFLDTPIISLCFVLVLFSLYTLWLVQRSFGPQNR
;
A
#
# COMPACT_ATOMS: atom_id res chain seq x y z
N MET A 1 -44.97 52.85 2.13
CA MET A 1 -43.72 52.06 2.09
C MET A 1 -43.66 51.30 3.41
N LYS A 2 -43.72 49.94 3.35
CA LYS A 2 -43.36 48.91 4.36
C LYS A 2 -43.72 49.19 5.84
N ARG A 3 -44.79 48.57 6.36
CA ARG A 3 -44.86 47.29 7.14
C ARG A 3 -44.36 47.46 8.59
N ASP A 4 -45.27 47.74 9.54
CA ASP A 4 -45.99 46.81 10.44
C ASP A 4 -45.08 46.36 11.61
N ASP A 5 -44.96 47.20 12.65
CA ASP A 5 -45.41 46.94 14.04
C ASP A 5 -46.49 45.85 14.27
N ASP A 6 -46.45 45.27 15.49
CA ASP A 6 -47.32 44.28 16.16
C ASP A 6 -46.81 42.82 16.10
N THR A 7 -46.65 42.02 17.16
CA THR A 7 -47.05 41.98 18.60
C THR A 7 -46.19 40.89 19.28
N PHE A 8 -45.58 41.09 20.46
CA PHE A 8 -46.19 40.96 21.79
C PHE A 8 -46.91 39.61 22.02
N PHE A 9 -46.19 38.62 22.56
CA PHE A 9 -46.54 37.54 23.52
C PHE A 9 -45.24 36.70 23.67
N GLU A 10 -44.44 36.87 24.72
CA GLU A 10 -44.51 36.19 26.04
C GLU A 10 -44.62 34.65 25.96
N ASP A 11 -43.55 34.02 26.47
CA ASP A 11 -43.39 32.71 27.13
C ASP A 11 -43.59 31.40 26.34
N ASP A 12 -42.46 30.73 26.07
CA ASP A 12 -42.20 29.39 26.64
C ASP A 12 -40.68 29.07 26.64
N TYR A 13 -40.13 29.00 27.86
CA TYR A 13 -39.10 28.09 28.38
C TYR A 13 -38.36 27.17 27.37
N ASP A 14 -37.03 27.26 27.30
CA ASP A 14 -36.13 26.47 28.17
C ASP A 14 -34.64 26.81 27.90
N GLU A 15 -33.89 26.91 28.99
CA GLU A 15 -32.43 26.98 29.05
C GLU A 15 -31.83 25.62 28.64
N GLU A 16 -31.13 25.56 27.51
CA GLU A 16 -30.11 24.53 27.22
C GLU A 16 -28.98 25.26 26.46
N ASP A 17 -27.98 25.78 27.17
CA ASP A 17 -26.72 25.13 27.56
C ASP A 17 -25.76 24.85 26.38
N GLU A 18 -24.50 25.24 26.61
CA GLU A 18 -23.27 24.80 25.94
C GLU A 18 -22.91 25.40 24.56
N GLU A 19 -22.54 26.69 24.56
CA GLU A 19 -21.44 27.17 23.71
C GLU A 19 -20.14 27.18 24.54
N GLU A 20 -19.05 26.73 23.92
CA GLU A 20 -17.63 26.74 24.35
C GLU A 20 -17.06 25.44 24.94
N GLU A 21 -17.05 24.35 24.16
CA GLU A 21 -15.93 23.38 24.21
C GLU A 21 -14.80 23.86 23.27
N GLU A 22 -13.88 24.64 23.82
CA GLU A 22 -12.53 24.78 23.26
C GLU A 22 -11.80 23.44 23.42
N ASP A 23 -11.90 22.56 22.42
CA ASP A 23 -11.12 21.32 22.30
C ASP A 23 -9.65 21.65 21.97
N THR A 24 -8.97 22.24 22.95
CA THR A 24 -7.53 22.46 22.97
C THR A 24 -6.89 21.19 23.52
N PHE A 25 -6.30 20.39 22.63
CA PHE A 25 -5.53 19.18 22.98
C PHE A 25 -4.53 19.47 24.12
N PRO A 26 -4.64 18.80 25.29
CA PRO A 26 -3.66 18.94 26.34
C PRO A 26 -2.43 18.08 26.00
N ASP A 27 -1.35 18.74 25.60
CA ASP A 27 -0.01 18.28 25.96
C ASP A 27 0.16 18.61 27.45
N GLU A 28 -0.14 17.66 28.34
CA GLU A 28 0.22 17.76 29.75
C GLU A 28 1.08 16.56 30.15
N ASP A 29 2.33 16.89 30.45
CA ASP A 29 3.32 16.06 31.14
C ASP A 29 2.77 15.57 32.49
N GLU A 30 2.20 14.36 32.54
CA GLU A 30 2.20 13.57 33.77
C GLU A 30 3.34 12.55 33.71
N VAL A 31 4.42 12.95 34.41
CA VAL A 31 5.56 12.12 34.77
C VAL A 31 5.08 11.04 35.75
N GLU A 32 4.70 9.87 35.25
CA GLU A 32 4.82 8.64 36.03
C GLU A 32 6.19 8.00 35.71
N GLU A 33 7.13 8.21 36.63
CA GLU A 33 8.30 7.36 36.77
C GLU A 33 7.83 5.92 37.02
N VAL A 34 7.83 5.10 35.97
CA VAL A 34 7.91 3.64 36.10
C VAL A 34 9.29 3.24 35.58
N ASP A 35 10.28 3.44 36.44
CA ASP A 35 11.58 2.84 36.33
C ASP A 35 11.50 1.35 36.76
N GLU A 36 12.33 0.55 36.10
CA GLU A 36 12.75 -0.82 36.44
C GLU A 36 11.79 -2.00 36.15
N ASP A 37 12.23 -2.76 35.13
CA ASP A 37 12.36 -4.23 35.17
C ASP A 37 11.13 -5.13 34.98
N ASP A 38 10.47 -5.09 33.81
CA ASP A 38 9.68 -6.26 33.37
C ASP A 38 9.42 -6.40 31.85
N TYR A 39 10.41 -6.12 31.01
CA TYR A 39 10.46 -6.79 29.71
C TYR A 39 11.40 -7.97 29.83
N GLU A 40 10.81 -9.10 30.26
CA GLU A 40 11.40 -10.42 30.12
C GLU A 40 12.11 -10.50 28.77
N GLU A 41 13.42 -10.72 28.87
CA GLU A 41 14.31 -11.17 27.84
C GLU A 41 13.70 -12.43 27.21
N PHE A 42 12.80 -12.24 26.23
CA PHE A 42 12.58 -13.25 25.22
C PHE A 42 13.82 -13.23 24.32
N GLU A 43 14.89 -13.84 24.83
CA GLU A 43 15.86 -14.58 24.04
C GLU A 43 15.13 -15.70 23.29
N ASP A 44 14.21 -15.33 22.40
CA ASP A 44 13.89 -16.19 21.27
C ASP A 44 15.08 -16.08 20.33
N VAL A 45 16.01 -17.01 20.56
CA VAL A 45 16.98 -17.51 19.60
C VAL A 45 16.25 -17.78 18.30
N PHE A 46 16.08 -16.75 17.47
CA PHE A 46 15.75 -16.92 16.07
C PHE A 46 16.98 -17.57 15.45
N GLU A 47 16.97 -18.91 15.42
CA GLU A 47 17.80 -19.73 14.57
C GLU A 47 18.01 -19.01 13.24
N GLN A 48 19.27 -18.67 12.96
CA GLN A 48 19.66 -17.99 11.73
C GLN A 48 19.01 -18.69 10.53
N PRO A 49 18.06 -18.06 9.82
CA PRO A 49 17.43 -18.72 8.71
C PRO A 49 18.43 -18.76 7.55
N LYS A 50 18.96 -19.96 7.29
CA LYS A 50 19.58 -20.43 6.04
C LYS A 50 20.24 -19.33 5.20
N GLU A 51 21.57 -19.31 5.19
CA GLU A 51 22.49 -18.40 4.46
C GLU A 51 22.04 -17.90 3.05
N ARG A 52 21.19 -18.63 2.33
CA ARG A 52 20.65 -18.23 1.02
C ARG A 52 19.62 -17.08 1.06
N PHE A 53 18.85 -16.94 2.13
CA PHE A 53 17.88 -15.84 2.28
C PHE A 53 18.54 -14.55 2.76
N ILE A 54 19.59 -14.64 3.58
CA ILE A 54 20.37 -13.48 4.03
C ILE A 54 21.00 -12.77 2.83
N GLY A 55 21.59 -13.52 1.89
CA GLY A 55 22.13 -12.94 0.65
C GLY A 55 21.08 -12.37 -0.31
N PHE A 56 19.80 -12.76 -0.18
CA PHE A 56 18.71 -12.11 -0.92
C PHE A 56 18.33 -10.76 -0.29
N MET A 57 18.36 -10.68 1.04
CA MET A 57 17.99 -9.46 1.76
C MET A 57 19.05 -8.36 1.65
N GLN A 58 20.32 -8.71 1.44
CA GLN A 58 21.41 -7.74 1.29
C GLN A 58 21.41 -7.03 -0.08
N ASP A 59 21.10 -7.76 -1.17
CA ASP A 59 20.92 -7.16 -2.50
C ASP A 59 19.86 -7.94 -3.31
N PRO A 60 18.58 -7.54 -3.24
CA PRO A 60 17.49 -8.25 -3.93
C PRO A 60 17.47 -7.97 -5.43
N TRP A 61 18.09 -6.89 -5.91
CA TRP A 61 17.88 -6.36 -7.26
C TRP A 61 18.33 -7.30 -8.39
N PRO A 62 19.54 -7.88 -8.39
CA PRO A 62 19.99 -8.74 -9.49
C PRO A 62 19.08 -9.95 -9.69
N ARG A 63 18.61 -10.55 -8.59
CA ARG A 63 17.75 -11.74 -8.61
C ARG A 63 16.34 -11.39 -9.09
N VAL A 64 15.79 -10.27 -8.61
CA VAL A 64 14.45 -9.81 -9.01
C VAL A 64 14.43 -9.44 -10.48
N VAL A 65 15.42 -8.68 -10.96
CA VAL A 65 15.54 -8.32 -12.38
C VAL A 65 15.71 -9.57 -13.23
N PHE A 66 16.49 -10.56 -12.79
CA PHE A 66 16.63 -11.84 -13.49
C PHE A 66 15.29 -12.57 -13.63
N VAL A 67 14.51 -12.69 -12.54
CA VAL A 67 13.18 -13.32 -12.56
C VAL A 67 12.22 -12.55 -13.48
N LEU A 68 12.18 -11.22 -13.39
CA LEU A 68 11.35 -10.38 -14.25
C LEU A 68 11.74 -10.52 -15.73
N THR A 69 13.03 -10.63 -16.03
CA THR A 69 13.54 -10.85 -17.39
C THR A 69 13.11 -12.22 -17.92
N LEU A 70 13.19 -13.27 -17.10
CA LEU A 70 12.70 -14.60 -17.47
C LEU A 70 11.19 -14.60 -17.74
N ILE A 71 10.41 -13.88 -16.92
CA ILE A 71 8.97 -13.72 -17.14
C ILE A 71 8.71 -12.99 -18.46
N GLY A 72 9.41 -11.88 -18.72
CA GLY A 72 9.28 -11.13 -19.98
C GLY A 72 9.64 -11.96 -21.20
N LEU A 73 10.75 -12.70 -21.14
CA LEU A 73 11.16 -13.60 -22.20
C LEU A 73 10.16 -14.74 -22.40
N GLY A 74 9.62 -15.29 -21.32
CA GLY A 74 8.54 -16.28 -21.37
C GLY A 74 7.31 -15.75 -22.09
N ILE A 75 6.82 -14.55 -21.72
CA ILE A 75 5.67 -13.92 -22.38
C ILE A 75 5.94 -13.74 -23.88
N VAL A 76 7.12 -13.24 -24.26
CA VAL A 76 7.46 -13.04 -25.68
C VAL A 76 7.55 -14.35 -26.46
N LEU A 77 8.13 -15.40 -25.88
CA LEU A 77 8.28 -16.69 -26.56
C LEU A 77 6.99 -17.50 -26.65
N PHE A 78 6.13 -17.43 -25.64
CA PHE A 78 4.90 -18.22 -25.60
C PHE A 78 3.71 -17.54 -26.27
N THR A 79 3.77 -16.24 -26.54
CA THR A 79 2.64 -15.54 -27.17
C THR A 79 2.64 -15.76 -28.69
N PRO A 80 1.56 -16.30 -29.28
CA PRO A 80 1.44 -16.47 -30.72
C PRO A 80 1.51 -15.12 -31.46
N HIS A 81 2.06 -15.14 -32.68
CA HIS A 81 2.22 -13.94 -33.51
C HIS A 81 0.90 -13.19 -33.73
N ASP A 82 -0.21 -13.91 -33.94
CA ASP A 82 -1.51 -13.30 -34.19
C ASP A 82 -2.05 -12.53 -32.98
N THR A 83 -1.89 -13.09 -31.78
CA THR A 83 -2.23 -12.42 -30.52
C THR A 83 -1.34 -11.19 -30.31
N TRP A 84 -0.04 -11.30 -30.63
CA TRP A 84 0.91 -10.19 -30.49
C TRP A 84 0.52 -8.99 -31.37
N ARG A 85 0.09 -9.25 -32.61
CA ARG A 85 -0.32 -8.20 -33.55
C ARG A 85 -1.59 -7.47 -33.11
N ALA A 86 -2.55 -8.19 -32.53
CA ALA A 86 -3.83 -7.61 -32.10
C ALA A 86 -3.75 -6.94 -30.72
N PHE A 87 -3.03 -7.55 -29.77
CA PHE A 87 -3.07 -7.19 -28.35
C PHE A 87 -1.71 -6.84 -27.75
N GLY A 88 -0.70 -6.54 -28.58
CA GLY A 88 0.67 -6.27 -28.12
C GLY A 88 0.77 -5.21 -27.01
N TYR A 89 -0.05 -4.15 -27.08
CA TYR A 89 -0.09 -3.13 -26.02
C TYR A 89 -0.65 -3.63 -24.69
N PHE A 90 -1.67 -4.50 -24.73
CA PHE A 90 -2.22 -5.13 -23.53
C PHE A 90 -1.20 -6.09 -22.89
N ILE A 91 -0.51 -6.85 -23.72
CA ILE A 91 0.52 -7.80 -23.25
C ILE A 91 1.73 -7.06 -22.66
N LEU A 92 2.16 -5.98 -23.28
CA LEU A 92 3.19 -5.11 -22.72
C LEU A 92 2.72 -4.45 -21.41
N GLY A 93 1.48 -3.96 -21.38
CA GLY A 93 0.88 -3.38 -20.20
C GLY A 93 0.88 -4.35 -19.03
N ILE A 94 0.45 -5.60 -19.23
CA ILE A 94 0.41 -6.56 -18.13
C ILE A 94 1.81 -6.96 -17.66
N TYR A 95 2.78 -7.04 -18.58
CA TYR A 95 4.18 -7.25 -18.23
C TYR A 95 4.72 -6.11 -17.34
N PHE A 96 4.50 -4.85 -17.73
CA PHE A 96 4.89 -3.70 -16.92
C PHE A 96 4.19 -3.69 -15.56
N LEU A 97 2.92 -4.10 -15.49
CA LEU A 97 2.20 -4.21 -14.22
C LEU A 97 2.90 -5.23 -13.30
N TRP A 98 3.27 -6.40 -13.81
CA TRP A 98 3.99 -7.42 -13.04
C TRP A 98 5.39 -6.98 -12.61
N VAL A 99 6.09 -6.19 -13.44
CA VAL A 99 7.36 -5.56 -13.05
C VAL A 99 7.14 -4.64 -11.84
N MET A 100 6.12 -3.78 -11.89
CA MET A 100 5.80 -2.87 -10.79
C MET A 100 5.35 -3.62 -9.53
N VAL A 101 4.57 -4.69 -9.68
CA VAL A 101 4.19 -5.61 -8.59
C VAL A 101 5.43 -6.23 -7.95
N GLY A 102 6.39 -6.69 -8.75
CA GLY A 102 7.64 -7.25 -8.27
C GLY A 102 8.48 -6.23 -7.50
N VAL A 103 8.59 -5.00 -8.01
CA VAL A 103 9.28 -3.90 -7.31
C VAL A 103 8.59 -3.61 -5.97
N ALA A 104 7.26 -3.48 -5.97
CA ALA A 104 6.49 -3.20 -4.75
C ALA A 104 6.61 -4.33 -3.71
N PHE A 105 6.69 -5.58 -4.17
CA PHE A 105 6.94 -6.73 -3.30
C PHE A 105 8.30 -6.64 -2.61
N VAL A 106 9.36 -6.30 -3.35
CA VAL A 106 10.71 -6.10 -2.79
C VAL A 106 10.71 -4.95 -1.78
N PHE A 107 10.14 -3.80 -2.14
CA PHE A 107 10.03 -2.65 -1.24
C PHE A 107 9.28 -3.01 0.05
N SER A 108 8.22 -3.81 -0.05
CA SER A 108 7.47 -4.27 1.11
C SER A 108 8.34 -5.14 2.04
N ILE A 109 9.11 -6.08 1.49
CA ILE A 109 10.03 -6.92 2.30
C ILE A 109 11.10 -6.05 2.96
N MET A 110 11.69 -5.10 2.23
CA MET A 110 12.69 -4.18 2.79
C MET A 110 12.10 -3.33 3.92
N THR A 111 10.86 -2.85 3.76
CA THR A 111 10.14 -2.11 4.82
C THR A 111 9.88 -2.99 6.04
N TRP A 112 9.45 -4.23 5.84
CA TRP A 112 9.21 -5.18 6.94
C TRP A 112 10.48 -5.39 7.78
N ASN A 113 11.60 -5.66 7.10
CA ASN A 113 12.88 -5.88 7.76
C ASN A 113 13.40 -4.63 8.48
N ARG A 114 13.17 -3.44 7.91
CA ARG A 114 13.61 -2.17 8.50
C ARG A 114 12.76 -1.74 9.70
N ALA A 115 11.47 -2.08 9.70
CA ALA A 115 10.54 -1.63 10.73
C ALA A 115 10.73 -2.32 12.09
N GLY A 116 11.36 -3.50 12.15
CA GLY A 116 11.62 -4.22 13.40
C GLY A 116 10.34 -4.46 14.21
N THR A 117 10.28 -3.90 15.43
CA THR A 117 9.13 -3.97 16.34
C THR A 117 8.11 -2.83 16.15
N HIS A 118 8.37 -1.87 15.26
CA HIS A 118 7.50 -0.70 15.08
C HIS A 118 6.12 -1.10 14.50
N ARG A 119 5.04 -0.49 14.98
CA ARG A 119 3.65 -0.78 14.54
C ARG A 119 3.46 -0.63 13.03
N LEU A 120 4.21 0.28 12.40
CA LEU A 120 4.23 0.49 10.94
C LEU A 120 4.75 -0.71 10.13
N ARG A 121 5.33 -1.74 10.75
CA ARG A 121 5.73 -2.98 10.05
C ARG A 121 4.56 -3.61 9.30
N TRP A 122 3.34 -3.53 9.85
CA TRP A 122 2.14 -4.11 9.24
C TRP A 122 1.74 -3.47 7.91
N ALA A 123 2.29 -2.30 7.56
CA ALA A 123 2.10 -1.69 6.25
C ALA A 123 2.74 -2.52 5.11
N ALA A 124 3.78 -3.30 5.40
CA ALA A 124 4.42 -4.14 4.39
C ALA A 124 3.56 -5.34 3.92
N PRO A 125 3.04 -6.22 4.80
CA PRO A 125 2.23 -7.36 4.37
C PRO A 125 0.89 -6.92 3.77
N THR A 126 0.28 -5.84 4.29
CA THR A 126 -0.95 -5.29 3.70
C THR A 126 -0.70 -4.78 2.29
N ASN A 127 0.43 -4.08 2.06
CA ASN A 127 0.80 -3.65 0.71
C ASN A 127 1.04 -4.85 -0.22
N ILE A 128 1.70 -5.91 0.24
CA ILE A 128 1.89 -7.14 -0.57
C ILE A 128 0.53 -7.68 -1.03
N LEU A 129 -0.44 -7.79 -0.12
CA LEU A 129 -1.78 -8.28 -0.46
C LEU A 129 -2.47 -7.38 -1.49
N VAL A 130 -2.43 -6.06 -1.29
CA VAL A 130 -3.06 -5.08 -2.21
C VAL A 130 -2.44 -5.16 -3.60
N VAL A 131 -1.11 -5.20 -3.67
CA VAL A 131 -0.38 -5.24 -4.94
C VAL A 131 -0.62 -6.57 -5.68
N LEU A 132 -0.61 -7.70 -4.96
CA LEU A 132 -0.92 -9.01 -5.56
C LEU A 132 -2.37 -9.08 -6.05
N ALA A 133 -3.31 -8.51 -5.29
CA ALA A 133 -4.70 -8.41 -5.73
C ALA A 133 -4.82 -7.55 -7.01
N CYS A 134 -4.13 -6.41 -7.08
CA CYS A 134 -4.11 -5.56 -8.28
C CYS A 134 -3.47 -6.26 -9.47
N GLY A 135 -2.34 -6.95 -9.27
CA GLY A 135 -1.66 -7.72 -10.33
C GLY A 135 -2.52 -8.88 -10.84
N GLY A 136 -3.15 -9.62 -9.94
CA GLY A 136 -4.08 -10.70 -10.28
C GLY A 136 -5.30 -10.19 -11.02
N LEU A 137 -5.99 -9.18 -10.48
CA LEU A 137 -7.21 -8.62 -11.05
C LEU A 137 -6.94 -7.98 -12.43
N GLY A 138 -5.84 -7.24 -12.58
CA GLY A 138 -5.40 -6.71 -13.88
C GLY A 138 -5.05 -7.80 -14.88
N SER A 139 -4.48 -8.92 -14.42
CA SER A 139 -4.18 -10.07 -15.28
C SER A 139 -5.45 -10.76 -15.77
N VAL A 140 -6.41 -11.02 -14.87
CA VAL A 140 -7.67 -11.67 -15.23
C VAL A 140 -8.47 -10.79 -16.17
N ASP A 141 -8.59 -9.48 -15.91
CA ASP A 141 -9.29 -8.56 -16.80
C ASP A 141 -8.62 -8.52 -18.18
N THR A 142 -7.30 -8.38 -18.24
CA THR A 142 -6.56 -8.38 -19.51
C THR A 142 -6.75 -9.70 -20.28
N ALA A 143 -6.74 -10.83 -19.59
CA ALA A 143 -7.00 -12.13 -20.20
C ALA A 143 -8.44 -12.22 -20.76
N SER A 144 -9.44 -11.70 -20.03
CA SER A 144 -10.81 -11.61 -20.51
C SER A 144 -10.92 -10.76 -21.78
N TRP A 145 -10.26 -9.60 -21.83
CA TRP A 145 -10.20 -8.77 -23.04
C TRP A 145 -9.57 -9.48 -24.24
N ILE A 146 -8.51 -10.27 -24.02
CA ILE A 146 -7.82 -10.98 -25.10
C ILE A 146 -8.66 -12.16 -25.61
N ILE A 147 -9.32 -12.91 -24.73
CA ILE A 147 -10.03 -14.15 -25.07
C ILE A 147 -11.47 -13.87 -25.55
N GLN A 148 -12.19 -13.01 -24.82
CA GLN A 148 -13.63 -12.80 -24.99
C GLN A 148 -13.93 -11.48 -25.72
N GLY A 149 -12.97 -10.57 -25.81
CA GLY A 149 -13.18 -9.22 -26.36
C GLY A 149 -13.89 -8.26 -25.42
N SER A 150 -14.15 -8.68 -24.17
CA SER A 150 -14.79 -7.88 -23.12
C SER A 150 -14.17 -8.18 -21.76
N GLY A 151 -14.06 -7.16 -20.91
CA GLY A 151 -13.59 -7.28 -19.54
C GLY A 151 -14.70 -7.46 -18.52
N PHE A 152 -14.35 -7.32 -17.24
CA PHE A 152 -15.35 -7.21 -16.16
C PHE A 152 -16.17 -5.92 -16.24
N LEU A 153 -15.56 -4.88 -16.80
CA LEU A 153 -16.17 -3.59 -17.08
C LEU A 153 -16.05 -3.30 -18.58
N ASP A 154 -16.81 -2.31 -19.05
CA ASP A 154 -16.76 -1.83 -20.43
C ASP A 154 -15.41 -1.20 -20.81
N THR A 155 -14.59 -0.84 -19.80
CA THR A 155 -13.25 -0.29 -19.98
C THR A 155 -12.20 -1.17 -19.31
N PRO A 156 -11.01 -1.32 -19.92
CA PRO A 156 -9.94 -2.12 -19.35
C PRO A 156 -9.42 -1.47 -18.07
N ILE A 157 -9.40 -2.24 -16.99
CA ILE A 157 -9.06 -1.73 -15.65
C ILE A 157 -7.55 -1.68 -15.39
N ILE A 158 -6.75 -2.08 -16.38
CA ILE A 158 -5.30 -2.15 -16.28
C ILE A 158 -4.68 -0.80 -15.85
N SER A 159 -5.18 0.31 -16.37
CA SER A 159 -4.73 1.66 -16.01
C SER A 159 -5.01 2.00 -14.54
N LEU A 160 -6.17 1.61 -14.04
CA LEU A 160 -6.53 1.75 -12.63
C LEU A 160 -5.62 0.89 -11.75
N CYS A 161 -5.35 -0.37 -12.14
CA CYS A 161 -4.40 -1.23 -11.43
C CYS A 161 -2.99 -0.60 -11.38
N PHE A 162 -2.53 0.02 -12.47
CA PHE A 162 -1.26 0.75 -12.49
C PHE A 162 -1.23 1.90 -11.49
N VAL A 163 -2.27 2.73 -11.46
CA VAL A 163 -2.36 3.87 -10.54
C VAL A 163 -2.36 3.37 -9.09
N LEU A 164 -3.10 2.30 -8.78
CA LEU A 164 -3.12 1.73 -7.43
C LEU A 164 -1.75 1.19 -7.01
N VAL A 165 -1.04 0.47 -7.88
CA VAL A 165 0.31 -0.04 -7.56
C VAL A 165 1.32 1.10 -7.41
N LEU A 166 1.23 2.15 -8.25
CA LEU A 166 2.06 3.36 -8.10
C LEU A 166 1.79 4.07 -6.78
N PHE A 167 0.53 4.23 -6.42
CA PHE A 167 0.14 4.82 -5.15
C PHE A 167 0.67 3.99 -3.98
N SER A 168 0.57 2.66 -4.05
CA SER A 168 1.03 1.76 -3.00
C SER A 168 2.57 1.78 -2.85
N LEU A 169 3.31 1.91 -3.95
CA LEU A 169 4.75 2.15 -3.94
C LEU A 169 5.10 3.48 -3.29
N TYR A 170 4.35 4.53 -3.63
CA TYR A 170 4.58 5.87 -3.10
C TYR A 170 4.31 5.93 -1.59
N THR A 171 3.22 5.31 -1.11
CA THR A 171 2.92 5.26 0.32
C THR A 171 3.98 4.46 1.09
N LEU A 172 4.44 3.32 0.56
CA LEU A 172 5.56 2.58 1.14
C LEU A 172 6.85 3.40 1.20
N TRP A 173 7.15 4.15 0.15
CA TRP A 173 8.33 5.02 0.11
C TRP A 173 8.26 6.10 1.19
N LEU A 174 7.08 6.69 1.43
CA LEU A 174 6.87 7.64 2.53
C LEU A 174 7.05 6.97 3.90
N VAL A 175 6.51 5.76 4.09
CA VAL A 175 6.69 4.98 5.34
C VAL A 175 8.17 4.65 5.57
N GLN A 176 8.91 4.29 4.53
CA GLN A 176 10.36 4.06 4.67
C GLN A 176 11.12 5.32 5.10
N ARG A 177 10.66 6.49 4.64
CA ARG A 177 11.26 7.79 4.99
C ARG A 177 10.94 8.21 6.42
N SER A 178 9.79 7.81 6.98
CA SER A 178 9.43 8.15 8.36
C SER A 178 10.27 7.42 9.41
N PHE A 179 10.89 6.28 9.08
CA PHE A 179 11.78 5.55 9.98
C PHE A 179 13.15 6.24 10.24
N GLY A 180 13.34 7.47 9.76
CA GLY A 180 14.56 8.26 9.97
C GLY A 180 15.79 7.74 9.20
N PRO A 181 16.82 8.59 8.99
CA PRO A 181 18.10 8.13 8.46
C PRO A 181 18.80 7.26 9.51
N GLN A 182 19.04 5.98 9.19
CA GLN A 182 20.06 5.21 9.89
C GLN A 182 21.39 5.89 9.60
N ASN A 183 21.97 6.53 10.61
CA ASN A 183 23.39 6.85 10.61
C ASN A 183 24.12 5.51 10.40
N ARG A 184 24.74 5.38 9.22
CA ARG A 184 25.71 4.34 8.91
C ARG A 184 26.96 4.52 9.76
#